data_AF-A0A452Z412-F1
#
_entry.id   AF-A0A452Z412-F1
#
_cell.length_a   1.000
_cell.length_b   1.000
_cell.length_c   1.000
_cell.angle_alpha   90.00
_cell.angle_beta   90.00
_cell.angle_gamma   90.00
#
_symmetry.space_group_name_H-M   'P 1'
#
loop_
_entity.id
_entity.type
_entity.pdbx_description
1 polymer ?
#
loop_
_entity_poly.entity_id
_entity_poly.type
_entity_poly.pdbx_seq_one_letter_code
_entity_poly.pdbx_strand_id
1 'polypeptide(L)'
;DKANLGFRFPCDGPGRGGTCQVSAWDHVFLGFFWMYNAISVVIFHFSWKMQSDVWGTISDQGVVTHITGGNFAQSSITING
;
A
#
# COMPACT_ATOMS: atom_id res chain seq x y z
N ASP A 1 -21.39 25.05 -9.02
CA ASP A 1 -21.71 24.65 -10.41
C ASP A 1 -21.11 23.30 -10.81
N LYS A 2 -19.98 22.84 -10.24
CA LYS A 2 -19.38 21.51 -10.51
C LYS A 2 -20.38 20.35 -10.57
N ALA A 3 -21.40 20.34 -9.69
CA ALA A 3 -22.44 19.32 -9.69
C ALA A 3 -23.19 19.19 -11.05
N ASN A 4 -23.31 20.28 -11.80
CA ASN A 4 -23.96 20.31 -13.12
C ASN A 4 -23.10 19.66 -14.21
N LEU A 5 -21.78 19.56 -14.03
CA LEU A 5 -20.88 18.81 -14.92
C LEU A 5 -21.00 17.29 -14.70
N GLY A 6 -21.73 16.88 -13.66
CA GLY A 6 -21.99 15.48 -13.31
C GLY A 6 -20.87 14.85 -12.49
N PHE A 7 -21.01 13.55 -12.24
CA PHE A 7 -20.07 12.76 -11.44
C PHE A 7 -18.74 12.49 -12.17
N ARG A 8 -18.79 12.32 -13.50
CA ARG A 8 -17.66 11.95 -14.35
C ARG A 8 -17.52 12.93 -15.50
N PHE A 9 -16.48 13.75 -15.46
CA PHE A 9 -16.09 14.69 -16.50
C PHE A 9 -14.57 14.95 -16.42
N PRO A 10 -13.88 15.22 -17.53
CA PRO A 10 -12.40 15.26 -17.54
C PRO A 10 -11.82 16.54 -16.91
N CYS A 11 -12.47 17.67 -17.12
CA CYS A 11 -12.04 19.00 -16.65
C CYS A 11 -13.16 20.03 -16.85
N ASP A 12 -12.96 21.24 -16.33
CA ASP A 12 -13.71 22.47 -16.62
C ASP A 12 -12.85 23.44 -17.48
N GLY A 13 -12.15 22.88 -18.48
CA GLY A 13 -11.30 23.62 -19.41
C GLY A 13 -9.92 24.07 -18.87
N PRO A 14 -9.10 24.73 -19.72
CA PRO A 14 -7.74 25.18 -19.38
C PRO A 14 -7.69 26.50 -18.58
N GLY A 15 -8.85 27.14 -18.35
CA GLY A 15 -8.93 28.33 -17.51
C GLY A 15 -8.46 28.06 -16.07
N ARG A 16 -8.24 29.13 -15.29
CA ARG A 16 -7.80 29.04 -13.88
C ARG A 16 -6.49 28.27 -13.65
N GLY A 17 -5.60 28.20 -14.65
CA GLY A 17 -4.35 27.46 -14.58
C GLY A 17 -4.46 25.96 -14.90
N GLY A 18 -5.63 25.51 -15.36
CA GLY A 18 -5.93 24.12 -15.67
C GLY A 18 -6.80 23.46 -14.60
N THR A 19 -7.85 22.76 -15.03
CA THR A 19 -8.84 22.12 -14.14
C THR A 19 -8.98 20.62 -14.39
N CYS A 20 -7.90 19.99 -14.86
CA CYS A 20 -7.84 18.55 -15.06
C CYS A 20 -8.15 17.79 -13.77
N GLN A 21 -8.85 16.65 -13.88
CA GLN A 21 -9.05 15.69 -12.80
C GLN A 21 -9.82 16.22 -11.57
N VAL A 22 -10.71 17.19 -11.79
CA VAL A 22 -11.50 17.78 -10.70
C VAL A 22 -12.80 17.00 -10.42
N SER A 23 -13.17 16.00 -11.22
CA SER A 23 -14.41 15.24 -11.01
C SER A 23 -14.28 14.23 -9.87
N ALA A 24 -15.40 13.80 -9.31
CA ALA A 24 -15.41 12.76 -8.28
C ALA A 24 -14.89 11.42 -8.82
N TRP A 25 -15.13 11.13 -10.10
CA TRP A 25 -14.55 9.96 -10.78
C TRP A 25 -13.02 9.98 -10.76
N ASP A 26 -12.39 11.12 -10.99
CA ASP A 26 -10.92 11.23 -10.99
C ASP A 26 -10.33 11.04 -9.59
N HIS A 27 -11.08 11.41 -8.55
CA HIS A 27 -10.69 11.15 -7.16
C HIS A 27 -10.79 9.66 -6.81
N VAL A 28 -11.82 8.97 -7.31
CA VAL A 28 -11.92 7.51 -7.19
C VAL A 28 -10.76 6.84 -7.94
N PHE A 29 -10.45 7.29 -9.15
CA PHE A 29 -9.32 6.81 -9.93
C PHE A 29 -8.00 6.96 -9.17
N LEU A 30 -7.66 8.16 -8.67
CA LEU A 30 -6.45 8.38 -7.89
C LEU A 30 -6.48 7.58 -6.57
N GLY A 31 -7.64 7.48 -5.95
CA GLY A 31 -7.89 6.68 -4.75
C GLY A 31 -7.53 5.21 -4.95
N PHE A 32 -7.80 4.62 -6.12
CA PHE A 32 -7.42 3.24 -6.41
C PHE A 32 -5.91 3.01 -6.41
N PHE A 33 -5.11 3.96 -6.90
CA PHE A 33 -3.64 3.84 -6.84
C PHE A 33 -3.13 3.88 -5.41
N TRP A 34 -3.68 4.78 -4.60
CA TRP A 34 -3.32 4.87 -3.18
C TRP A 34 -3.78 3.65 -2.38
N MET A 35 -4.98 3.15 -2.66
CA MET A 35 -5.48 1.91 -2.07
C MET A 35 -4.56 0.75 -2.43
N TYR A 36 -4.18 0.60 -3.70
CA TYR A 36 -3.24 -0.44 -4.14
C TYR A 36 -1.90 -0.32 -3.41
N ASN A 37 -1.32 0.88 -3.34
CA ASN A 37 -0.07 1.13 -2.62
C ASN A 37 -0.17 0.76 -1.13
N ALA A 38 -1.22 1.21 -0.45
CA ALA A 38 -1.44 0.94 0.97
C ALA A 38 -1.61 -0.56 1.25
N ILE A 39 -2.47 -1.25 0.51
CA ILE A 39 -2.72 -2.68 0.68
C ILE A 39 -1.44 -3.48 0.38
N SER A 40 -0.67 -3.09 -0.63
CA SER A 40 0.59 -3.76 -0.96
C SER A 40 1.59 -3.70 0.21
N VAL A 41 1.77 -2.52 0.82
CA VAL A 41 2.65 -2.36 1.98
C VAL A 41 2.16 -3.18 3.18
N VAL A 42 0.85 -3.24 3.42
CA VAL A 42 0.26 -4.05 4.51
C VAL A 42 0.54 -5.54 4.30
N ILE A 43 0.36 -6.05 3.07
CA ILE A 43 0.61 -7.46 2.77
C ILE A 43 2.10 -7.80 2.85
N PHE A 44 2.98 -6.91 2.38
CA PHE A 44 4.43 -7.10 2.53
C PHE A 44 4.85 -7.11 4.00
N HIS A 45 4.33 -6.19 4.82
CA HIS A 45 4.57 -6.16 6.25
C HIS A 45 4.14 -7.48 6.90
N PHE A 46 2.91 -7.93 6.65
CA PHE A 46 2.39 -9.19 7.17
C PHE A 46 3.27 -10.38 6.75
N SER A 47 3.55 -10.50 5.46
CA SER A 47 4.33 -11.60 4.91
C SER A 47 5.71 -11.71 5.55
N TRP A 48 6.43 -10.59 5.64
CA TRP A 48 7.78 -10.60 6.20
C TRP A 48 7.77 -10.81 7.72
N LYS A 49 6.89 -10.12 8.44
CA LYS A 49 6.80 -10.27 9.90
C LYS A 49 6.48 -11.71 10.30
N MET A 50 5.54 -12.35 9.59
CA MET A 50 5.17 -13.73 9.86
C MET A 50 6.32 -14.69 9.57
N GLN A 51 7.02 -14.56 8.44
CA GLN A 51 8.15 -15.44 8.13
C GLN A 51 9.38 -15.23 9.02
N SER A 52 9.60 -14.00 9.48
CA SER A 52 10.79 -13.66 10.26
C SER A 52 10.66 -14.04 11.72
N ASP A 53 9.48 -13.84 12.31
CA ASP A 53 9.31 -13.87 13.77
C ASP A 53 8.18 -14.78 14.26
N VAL A 54 7.45 -15.47 13.37
CA VAL A 54 6.30 -16.31 13.77
C VAL A 54 6.40 -17.71 13.19
N TRP A 55 6.33 -17.83 11.86
CA TRP A 55 6.40 -19.11 11.17
C TRP A 55 7.81 -19.67 11.19
N GLY A 56 7.90 -20.99 11.31
CA GLY A 56 9.15 -21.70 11.47
C GLY A 56 8.90 -23.18 11.78
N THR A 57 10.00 -23.91 11.98
CA THR A 57 9.96 -25.30 12.46
C THR A 57 10.37 -25.36 13.93
N ILE A 58 9.94 -26.41 14.62
CA ILE A 58 10.26 -26.65 16.03
C ILE A 58 11.10 -27.92 16.11
N SER A 59 12.24 -27.87 16.80
CA SER A 59 13.06 -29.04 17.06
C SER A 59 12.49 -29.91 18.19
N ASP A 60 12.97 -31.14 18.33
CA ASP A 60 12.58 -32.04 19.42
C ASP A 60 12.89 -31.48 20.82
N GLN A 61 13.78 -30.49 20.92
CA GLN A 61 14.12 -29.77 22.15
C GLN A 61 13.24 -28.52 22.38
N GLY A 62 12.25 -28.28 21.53
CA GLY A 62 11.35 -27.12 21.61
C GLY A 62 11.94 -25.81 21.10
N VAL A 63 13.09 -25.85 20.40
CA VAL A 63 13.72 -24.65 19.82
C VAL A 63 13.03 -24.30 18.50
N VAL A 64 12.60 -23.05 18.37
CA VAL A 64 11.96 -22.52 17.15
C VAL A 64 13.03 -21.99 16.19
N THR A 65 12.95 -22.39 14.93
CA THR A 65 13.75 -21.83 13.83
C THR A 65 12.82 -21.15 12.84
N HIS A 66 12.79 -19.81 12.86
CA HIS A 66 11.97 -19.02 11.95
C HIS A 66 12.46 -19.07 10.51
N ILE A 67 11.55 -18.93 9.53
CA ILE A 67 11.85 -19.07 8.09
C ILE A 67 12.96 -18.10 7.65
N THR A 68 12.91 -16.84 8.10
CA THR A 68 13.96 -15.85 7.80
C THR A 68 14.78 -15.42 9.03
N GLY A 69 14.75 -16.23 10.09
CA GLY A 69 15.68 -16.12 11.22
C GLY A 69 15.67 -14.78 11.96
N GLY A 70 14.52 -14.14 12.14
CA GLY A 70 14.40 -12.89 12.90
C GLY A 70 15.04 -11.66 12.25
N ASN A 71 15.31 -11.68 10.94
CA ASN A 71 15.92 -10.56 10.23
C ASN A 71 15.07 -9.27 10.19
N PHE A 72 13.77 -9.33 10.51
CA PHE A 72 12.85 -8.19 10.41
C PHE A 72 13.27 -7.01 11.31
N ALA A 73 13.82 -7.29 12.50
CA ALA A 73 14.17 -6.26 13.48
C ALA A 73 15.26 -5.27 13.01
N GLN A 74 16.17 -5.72 12.14
CA GLN A 74 17.30 -4.90 11.65
C GLN A 74 17.14 -4.50 10.18
N SER A 75 16.48 -5.33 9.36
CA SER A 75 16.32 -5.05 7.93
C SER A 75 15.14 -4.12 7.64
N SER A 76 13.98 -4.33 8.28
CA SER A 76 12.74 -3.63 7.91
C SER A 76 12.69 -2.14 8.27
N ILE A 77 13.71 -1.63 8.97
CA ILE A 77 13.84 -0.21 9.35
C ILE A 77 14.44 0.67 8.25
N THR A 78 14.88 0.06 7.14
CA THR A 78 15.39 0.79 5.96
C THR A 78 14.72 0.28 4.68
N ILE A 79 14.64 1.13 3.65
CA ILE A 79 14.08 0.75 2.34
C ILE A 79 14.99 -0.25 1.60
N ASN A 80 16.28 -0.29 1.92
CA ASN A 80 17.26 -1.22 1.36
C ASN A 80 17.29 -2.58 2.07
N GLY A 81 16.42 -2.76 3.07
CA GLY A 81 16.36 -3.91 3.97
C GLY A 81 16.14 -5.25 3.30
#